data_AF-A0A1C5SYA8-F1
#
_entry.id   AF-A0A1C5SYA8-F1
#
_cell.length_a   1.000
_cell.length_b   1.000
_cell.length_c   1.000
_cell.angle_alpha   90.00
_cell.angle_beta   90.00
_cell.angle_gamma   90.00
#
_symmetry.space_group_name_H-M   'P 1'
#
loop_
_entity.id
_entity.type
_entity.pdbx_description
1 polymer ?
#
loop_
_entity_poly.entity_id
_entity_poly.type
_entity_poly.pdbx_seq_one_letter_code
_entity_poly.pdbx_strand_id
1 'polypeptide(L)'
;MNWIEQVTILDLLLKGLIIGIVVSAPLGPVGVLCIQRTLNKGRWFGFVTGVGAALSDICYALITGYGMSFMDELILKHHIFLQVVGSIMLLAFGIYTFRSNPVKSLRPASGTRGTYLHNFVTAFFVTLSNPLIIFLFIGLFARFSFVMPGSPIGFQLVGYLAIITGALGWWFSITYFVNKVRSRFNLRGIWVLNRIIGVVVMIAAVVGIVLAIAGKSFS
;
A
#
# COMPACT_ATOMS: atom_id res chain seq x y z
N MET A 1 13.94 27.49 16.95
CA MET A 1 12.48 27.36 16.82
C MET A 1 12.20 25.87 16.60
N ASN A 2 12.02 25.15 17.71
CA ASN A 2 12.17 23.71 17.85
C ASN A 2 10.90 22.94 17.42
N TRP A 3 10.62 22.90 16.12
CA TRP A 3 9.51 22.10 15.57
C TRP A 3 9.92 20.68 15.13
N ILE A 4 11.17 20.28 15.37
CA ILE A 4 11.69 18.91 15.16
C ILE A 4 11.45 18.04 16.41
N GLU A 5 11.01 18.63 17.52
CA GLU A 5 10.66 17.88 18.72
C GLU A 5 9.36 17.07 18.50
N GLN A 6 9.54 15.74 18.43
CA GLN A 6 8.57 14.64 18.57
C GLN A 6 8.19 13.78 17.36
N VAL A 7 8.82 13.89 16.18
CA VAL A 7 8.78 12.74 15.24
C VAL A 7 9.75 11.68 15.74
N THR A 8 9.27 10.80 16.62
CA THR A 8 10.07 9.67 17.10
C THR A 8 10.28 8.68 15.95
N ILE A 9 11.40 7.96 15.98
CA ILE A 9 11.65 6.83 15.07
C ILE A 9 10.46 5.86 15.11
N LEU A 10 9.83 5.69 16.27
CA LEU A 10 8.65 4.86 16.46
C LEU A 10 7.44 5.36 15.66
N ASP A 11 7.17 6.66 15.65
CA ASP A 11 6.09 7.25 14.85
C ASP A 11 6.32 7.00 13.35
N LEU A 12 7.56 7.20 12.87
CA LEU A 12 7.90 6.94 11.48
C LEU A 12 7.79 5.46 11.10
N LEU A 13 8.21 4.56 12.00
CA LEU A 13 8.04 3.12 11.84
C LEU A 13 6.55 2.76 11.75
N LEU A 14 5.70 3.29 12.64
CA LEU A 14 4.28 3.02 12.64
C LEU A 14 3.61 3.52 11.36
N LYS A 15 3.89 4.78 10.97
CA LYS A 15 3.38 5.37 9.73
C LYS A 15 3.82 4.57 8.52
N GLY A 16 5.10 4.21 8.43
CA GLY A 16 5.64 3.42 7.32
C GLY A 16 5.00 2.03 7.24
N LEU A 17 4.85 1.34 8.37
CA LEU A 17 4.17 0.03 8.43
C LEU A 17 2.73 0.12 7.94
N ILE A 18 1.98 1.12 8.42
CA ILE A 18 0.60 1.35 7.99
C ILE A 18 0.54 1.62 6.50
N ILE A 19 1.41 2.48 5.97
CA ILE A 19 1.47 2.80 4.55
C ILE A 19 1.75 1.52 3.74
N GLY A 20 2.74 0.72 4.13
CA GLY A 20 3.06 -0.54 3.45
C GLY A 20 1.89 -1.52 3.43
N ILE A 21 1.18 -1.68 4.55
CA ILE A 21 -0.01 -2.53 4.63
C ILE A 21 -1.13 -1.97 3.75
N VAL A 22 -1.42 -0.67 3.84
CA VAL A 22 -2.54 -0.04 3.12
C VAL A 22 -2.31 -0.03 1.61
N VAL A 23 -1.08 0.12 1.15
CA VAL A 23 -0.74 0.06 -0.28
C VAL A 23 -0.87 -1.36 -0.82
N SER A 24 -0.42 -2.37 -0.06
CA SER A 24 -0.49 -3.77 -0.50
C SER A 24 -1.83 -4.45 -0.22
N ALA A 25 -2.70 -3.86 0.61
CA ALA A 25 -4.01 -4.42 0.97
C ALA A 25 -4.97 -4.64 -0.22
N PRO A 26 -5.23 -3.62 -1.06
CA PRO A 26 -6.20 -3.67 -2.14
C PRO A 26 -5.95 -4.86 -3.05
N LEU A 27 -6.98 -5.71 -3.20
CA LEU A 27 -6.87 -6.91 -4.01
C LEU A 27 -7.06 -6.56 -5.49
N GLY A 28 -6.08 -5.87 -6.06
CA GLY A 28 -5.99 -5.66 -7.52
C GLY A 28 -5.59 -6.94 -8.27
N PRO A 29 -5.14 -6.81 -9.53
CA PRO A 29 -4.66 -7.94 -10.34
C PRO A 29 -3.57 -8.76 -9.63
N VAL A 30 -2.69 -8.09 -8.88
CA VAL A 30 -1.58 -8.70 -8.13
C VAL A 30 -2.08 -9.51 -6.94
N GLY A 31 -3.04 -8.98 -6.17
CA GLY A 31 -3.63 -9.68 -5.03
C GLY A 31 -4.36 -10.95 -5.46
N VAL A 32 -5.10 -10.86 -6.56
CA VAL A 32 -5.76 -12.02 -7.18
C VAL A 32 -4.75 -13.04 -7.69
N LEU A 33 -3.70 -12.59 -8.37
CA LEU A 33 -2.62 -13.44 -8.85
C LEU A 33 -1.90 -14.16 -7.69
N CYS A 34 -1.67 -13.45 -6.57
CA CYS A 34 -1.09 -14.00 -5.35
C CYS A 34 -1.98 -15.11 -4.78
N ILE A 35 -3.28 -14.85 -4.60
CA ILE A 35 -4.26 -15.83 -4.12
C ILE A 35 -4.29 -17.07 -5.04
N GLN A 36 -4.39 -16.87 -6.35
CA GLN A 36 -4.38 -17.96 -7.33
C GLN A 36 -3.11 -18.82 -7.23
N ARG A 37 -1.95 -18.20 -7.07
CA ARG A 37 -0.67 -18.92 -6.94
C ARG A 37 -0.57 -19.64 -5.59
N THR A 38 -1.05 -19.03 -4.51
CA THR A 38 -1.16 -19.68 -3.19
C THR A 38 -2.00 -20.95 -3.27
N LEU A 39 -3.18 -20.88 -3.91
CA LEU A 39 -4.11 -22.00 -3.99
C LEU A 39 -3.64 -23.11 -4.94
N ASN A 40 -3.10 -22.75 -6.11
CA ASN A 40 -2.76 -23.72 -7.17
C ASN A 40 -1.31 -24.24 -7.12
N LYS A 41 -0.37 -23.40 -6.67
CA LYS A 41 1.08 -23.71 -6.70
C LYS A 41 1.69 -23.86 -5.31
N GLY A 42 0.98 -23.41 -4.26
CA GLY A 42 1.39 -23.49 -2.87
C GLY A 42 1.77 -22.13 -2.28
N ARG A 43 1.81 -22.05 -0.94
CA ARG A 43 1.99 -20.81 -0.18
C ARG A 43 3.18 -19.97 -0.64
N TRP A 44 4.34 -20.61 -0.83
CA TRP A 44 5.58 -19.91 -1.17
C TRP A 44 5.55 -19.25 -2.55
N PHE A 45 4.82 -19.82 -3.52
CA PHE A 45 4.63 -19.17 -4.82
C PHE A 45 3.79 -17.89 -4.70
N GLY A 46 2.78 -17.89 -3.82
CA GLY A 46 2.04 -16.68 -3.48
C GLY A 46 2.91 -15.67 -2.73
N PHE A 47 3.70 -16.13 -1.75
CA PHE A 47 4.56 -15.22 -0.98
C PHE A 47 5.59 -14.53 -1.87
N VAL A 48 6.30 -15.28 -2.72
CA VAL A 48 7.26 -14.73 -3.69
C VAL A 48 6.60 -13.76 -4.68
N THR A 49 5.34 -13.97 -5.04
CA THR A 49 4.54 -13.00 -5.81
C THR A 49 4.37 -11.70 -5.02
N GLY A 50 4.03 -11.79 -3.73
CA GLY A 50 3.96 -10.64 -2.83
C GLY A 50 5.30 -9.92 -2.64
N VAL A 51 6.43 -10.65 -2.56
CA VAL A 51 7.77 -10.02 -2.50
C VAL A 51 8.05 -9.22 -3.79
N GLY A 52 7.66 -9.75 -4.95
CA GLY A 52 7.77 -9.02 -6.23
C GLY A 52 6.93 -7.76 -6.25
N ALA A 53 5.71 -7.81 -5.71
CA ALA A 53 4.84 -6.64 -5.56
C ALA A 53 5.44 -5.60 -4.61
N ALA A 54 5.94 -6.03 -3.45
CA ALA A 54 6.59 -5.16 -2.47
C ALA A 54 7.84 -4.45 -3.05
N LEU A 55 8.57 -5.10 -3.95
CA LEU A 55 9.68 -4.46 -4.66
C LEU A 55 9.20 -3.36 -5.62
N SER A 56 8.03 -3.50 -6.25
CA SER A 56 7.44 -2.40 -7.02
C SER A 56 6.93 -1.28 -6.13
N ASP A 57 6.33 -1.63 -4.99
CA ASP A 57 5.81 -0.67 -4.01
C ASP A 57 6.95 0.24 -3.51
N ILE A 58 8.14 -0.31 -3.24
CA ILE A 58 9.30 0.54 -2.86
C ILE A 58 9.77 1.44 -4.01
N CYS A 59 9.73 1.00 -5.27
CA CYS A 59 10.04 1.88 -6.41
C CYS A 59 9.08 3.08 -6.45
N TYR A 60 7.78 2.86 -6.27
CA TYR A 60 6.80 3.93 -6.21
C TYR A 60 6.97 4.83 -4.99
N ALA A 61 7.28 4.26 -3.82
CA ALA A 61 7.54 5.01 -2.60
C ALA A 61 8.73 5.95 -2.78
N LEU A 62 9.81 5.48 -3.41
CA LEU A 62 11.00 6.29 -3.71
C LEU A 62 10.65 7.40 -4.71
N ILE A 63 10.00 7.09 -5.83
CA ILE A 63 9.59 8.10 -6.83
C ILE A 63 8.71 9.17 -6.17
N THR A 64 7.77 8.76 -5.33
CA THR A 64 6.86 9.67 -4.63
C THR A 64 7.60 10.53 -3.61
N GLY A 65 8.47 9.92 -2.80
CA GLY A 65 9.27 10.64 -1.80
C GLY A 65 10.21 11.65 -2.44
N TYR A 66 10.94 11.27 -3.50
CA TYR A 66 11.78 12.21 -4.25
C TYR A 66 10.95 13.29 -4.93
N GLY A 67 9.81 12.95 -5.54
CA GLY A 67 8.92 13.91 -6.19
C GLY A 67 8.37 14.94 -5.21
N MET A 68 8.03 14.53 -3.98
CA MET A 68 7.62 15.46 -2.93
C MET A 68 8.76 16.37 -2.48
N SER A 69 10.00 15.86 -2.39
CA SER A 69 11.19 16.67 -2.09
C SER A 69 11.50 17.76 -3.14
N PHE A 70 10.96 17.67 -4.36
CA PHE A 70 11.06 18.75 -5.35
C PHE A 70 9.99 19.82 -5.17
N MET A 71 8.92 19.54 -4.41
CA MET A 71 7.78 20.42 -4.21
C MET A 71 7.78 21.11 -2.83
N ASP A 72 8.94 21.13 -2.15
CA ASP A 72 9.14 21.56 -0.76
C ASP A 72 8.49 22.89 -0.42
N GLU A 73 8.70 23.93 -1.24
CA GLU A 73 8.13 25.26 -0.99
C GLU A 73 6.60 25.27 -1.10
N LEU A 74 6.03 24.48 -2.02
CA LEU A 74 4.59 24.34 -2.19
C LEU A 74 3.97 23.58 -1.00
N ILE A 75 4.67 22.55 -0.53
CA ILE A 75 4.26 21.70 0.58
C ILE A 75 4.24 22.50 1.88
N LEU A 76 5.34 23.20 2.20
CA LEU A 76 5.46 24.02 3.40
C LEU A 76 4.39 25.11 3.49
N LYS A 77 4.04 25.71 2.35
CA LYS A 77 3.04 26.79 2.27
C LYS A 77 1.59 26.29 2.29
N HIS A 78 1.33 25.05 1.87
CA HIS A 78 -0.03 24.52 1.68
C HIS A 78 -0.25 23.13 2.31
N HIS A 79 0.42 22.82 3.43
CA HIS A 79 0.33 21.51 4.10
C HIS A 79 -1.11 21.05 4.35
N ILE A 80 -2.00 21.92 4.83
CA ILE A 80 -3.40 21.57 5.10
C ILE A 80 -4.12 21.21 3.79
N PHE A 81 -3.91 21.99 2.73
CA PHE A 81 -4.49 21.72 1.42
C PHE A 81 -4.03 20.35 0.89
N LEU A 82 -2.75 20.02 1.01
CA LEU A 82 -2.22 18.72 0.58
C LEU A 82 -2.77 17.55 1.42
N GLN A 83 -2.95 17.72 2.73
CA GLN A 83 -3.58 16.70 3.57
C GLN A 83 -5.04 16.46 3.18
N VAL A 84 -5.79 17.52 2.86
CA VAL A 84 -7.17 17.41 2.38
C VAL A 84 -7.21 16.72 1.01
N VAL A 85 -6.38 17.15 0.06
CA VAL A 85 -6.28 16.53 -1.27
C VAL A 85 -5.90 15.06 -1.15
N GLY A 86 -4.89 14.73 -0.35
CA GLY A 86 -4.47 13.35 -0.11
C GLY A 86 -5.57 12.49 0.52
N SER A 87 -6.36 13.07 1.43
CA SER A 87 -7.52 12.38 2.01
C SER A 87 -8.64 12.17 1.00
N ILE A 88 -8.89 13.13 0.10
CA ILE A 88 -9.85 12.97 -1.00
C ILE A 88 -9.39 11.87 -1.97
N MET A 89 -8.10 11.84 -2.33
CA MET A 89 -7.53 10.78 -3.15
C MET A 89 -7.67 9.40 -2.49
N LEU A 90 -7.40 9.32 -1.18
CA LEU A 90 -7.57 8.09 -0.41
C LEU A 90 -9.05 7.67 -0.35
N LEU A 91 -9.99 8.61 -0.24
CA LEU A 91 -11.42 8.34 -0.28
C LEU A 91 -11.85 7.79 -1.64
N ALA A 92 -11.43 8.45 -2.73
CA ALA A 92 -11.69 7.99 -4.09
C ALA A 92 -11.13 6.58 -4.31
N PHE A 93 -9.93 6.31 -3.79
CA PHE A 93 -9.32 4.99 -3.84
C PHE A 93 -10.08 3.94 -3.01
N GLY A 94 -10.58 4.30 -1.82
CA GLY A 94 -11.41 3.45 -0.99
C GLY A 94 -12.73 3.08 -1.68
N ILE A 95 -13.39 4.05 -2.32
CA ILE A 95 -14.61 3.84 -3.13
C ILE A 95 -14.31 2.94 -4.33
N TYR A 96 -13.22 3.23 -5.06
CA TYR A 96 -12.79 2.41 -6.20
C TYR A 96 -12.56 0.97 -5.78
N THR A 97 -11.78 0.76 -4.71
CA THR A 97 -11.50 -0.56 -4.13
C THR A 97 -12.81 -1.26 -3.72
N PHE A 98 -13.72 -0.57 -3.02
CA PHE A 98 -15.00 -1.13 -2.59
C PHE A 98 -15.90 -1.58 -3.75
N ARG A 99 -15.93 -0.84 -4.87
CA ARG A 99 -16.77 -1.13 -6.04
C ARG A 99 -16.09 -2.07 -7.05
N SER A 100 -14.77 -2.21 -6.97
CA SER A 100 -13.99 -3.04 -7.90
C SER A 100 -14.34 -4.52 -7.73
N ASN A 101 -14.49 -5.21 -8.85
CA ASN A 101 -14.63 -6.66 -8.87
C ASN A 101 -13.28 -7.33 -9.21
N PRO A 102 -12.51 -7.77 -8.22
CA PRO A 102 -11.20 -8.40 -8.43
C PRO A 102 -11.29 -9.67 -9.27
N VAL A 103 -12.44 -10.35 -9.28
CA VAL A 103 -12.69 -11.57 -10.05
C VAL A 103 -12.54 -11.32 -11.56
N LYS A 104 -12.79 -10.10 -12.06
CA LYS A 104 -12.60 -9.78 -13.49
C LYS A 104 -11.12 -9.80 -13.93
N SER A 105 -10.19 -9.67 -12.99
CA SER A 105 -8.75 -9.74 -13.26
C SER A 105 -8.18 -11.17 -13.20
N LEU A 106 -9.03 -12.17 -12.90
CA LEU A 106 -8.63 -13.58 -12.95
C LEU A 106 -8.24 -13.96 -14.38
N ARG A 107 -6.97 -14.30 -14.56
CA ARG A 107 -6.54 -15.02 -15.76
C ARG A 107 -6.52 -16.53 -15.47
N PRO A 108 -6.73 -17.39 -16.48
CA PRO A 108 -6.56 -18.83 -16.32
C PRO A 108 -5.18 -19.13 -15.75
N ALA A 109 -5.12 -19.99 -14.73
CA ALA A 109 -3.84 -20.43 -14.21
C ALA A 109 -3.11 -21.21 -15.32
N SER A 110 -1.88 -20.79 -15.64
CA SER A 110 -0.99 -21.60 -16.48
C SER A 110 -0.87 -23.00 -15.88
N GLY A 111 -0.97 -24.03 -16.72
CA GLY A 111 -0.83 -25.44 -16.33
C GLY A 111 0.55 -25.78 -15.75
N THR A 112 1.54 -24.90 -15.93
CA THR A 112 2.87 -25.06 -15.33
C THR A 112 3.05 -24.18 -14.08
N ARG A 113 3.67 -24.75 -13.03
CA ARG A 113 3.98 -24.00 -11.80
C ARG A 113 4.97 -22.85 -12.09
N GLY A 114 5.85 -23.01 -13.07
CA GLY A 114 6.94 -22.06 -13.34
C GLY A 114 7.93 -21.98 -12.16
N THR A 115 8.93 -21.12 -12.26
CA THR A 115 9.95 -20.92 -11.20
C THR A 115 9.53 -19.84 -10.21
N TYR A 116 10.12 -19.82 -9.01
CA TYR A 116 9.91 -18.73 -8.05
C TYR A 116 10.27 -17.36 -8.65
N LEU A 117 11.40 -17.29 -9.36
CA LEU A 117 11.84 -16.07 -10.03
C LEU A 117 10.83 -15.58 -11.08
N HIS A 118 10.27 -16.48 -11.90
CA HIS A 118 9.24 -16.09 -12.87
C HIS A 118 7.99 -15.50 -12.17
N ASN A 119 7.54 -16.12 -11.08
CA ASN A 119 6.39 -15.62 -10.32
C ASN A 119 6.71 -14.26 -9.65
N PHE A 120 7.92 -14.07 -9.15
CA PHE A 120 8.40 -12.78 -8.63
C PHE A 120 8.37 -11.69 -9.71
N VAL A 121 9.06 -11.91 -10.84
CA VAL A 121 9.24 -10.91 -11.90
C VAL A 121 7.89 -10.51 -12.51
N THR A 122 7.02 -11.48 -12.75
CA THR A 122 5.67 -11.18 -13.26
C THR A 122 4.85 -10.35 -12.27
N ALA A 123 4.94 -10.62 -10.96
CA ALA A 123 4.25 -9.82 -9.96
C ALA A 123 4.77 -8.39 -9.88
N PHE A 124 6.10 -8.24 -9.95
CA PHE A 124 6.76 -6.95 -10.01
C PHE A 124 6.24 -6.11 -11.19
N PHE A 125 6.30 -6.63 -12.42
CA PHE A 125 5.86 -5.84 -13.57
C PHE A 125 4.35 -5.58 -13.60
N VAL A 126 3.51 -6.49 -13.09
CA VAL A 126 2.06 -6.24 -12.96
C VAL A 126 1.79 -5.11 -11.96
N THR A 127 2.53 -5.05 -10.86
CA THR A 127 2.40 -3.99 -9.84
C THR A 127 2.97 -2.66 -10.37
N LEU A 128 4.14 -2.70 -10.99
CA LEU A 128 4.81 -1.54 -11.60
C LEU A 128 4.03 -0.96 -12.79
N SER A 129 3.16 -1.74 -13.44
CA SER A 129 2.29 -1.25 -14.52
C SER A 129 0.98 -0.66 -14.01
N ASN A 130 0.75 -0.63 -12.68
CA ASN A 130 -0.46 -0.09 -12.08
C ASN A 130 -0.27 1.38 -11.63
N PRO A 131 -0.62 2.37 -12.47
CA PRO A 131 -0.46 3.79 -12.12
C PRO A 131 -1.35 4.23 -10.97
N LEU A 132 -2.30 3.42 -10.51
CA LEU A 132 -3.10 3.77 -9.33
C LEU A 132 -2.29 3.72 -8.03
N ILE A 133 -1.21 2.94 -7.99
CA ILE A 133 -0.38 2.78 -6.79
C ILE A 133 0.40 4.07 -6.49
N ILE A 134 0.90 4.78 -7.51
CA ILE A 134 1.60 6.05 -7.28
C ILE A 134 0.66 7.11 -6.69
N PHE A 135 -0.59 7.18 -7.14
CA PHE A 135 -1.59 8.08 -6.55
C PHE A 135 -1.89 7.73 -5.09
N LEU A 136 -1.91 6.44 -4.76
CA LEU A 136 -2.10 5.98 -3.39
C LEU A 136 -0.93 6.39 -2.48
N PHE A 137 0.32 6.24 -2.96
CA PHE A 137 1.49 6.75 -2.25
C PHE A 137 1.44 8.27 -2.05
N ILE A 138 1.07 9.03 -3.08
CA ILE A 138 0.94 10.49 -2.98
C ILE A 138 -0.08 10.84 -1.88
N GLY A 139 -1.27 10.22 -1.91
CA GLY A 139 -2.31 10.47 -0.93
C GLY A 139 -1.89 10.11 0.50
N LEU A 140 -1.22 8.96 0.68
CA LEU A 140 -0.76 8.48 1.98
C LEU A 140 0.41 9.31 2.53
N PHE A 141 1.39 9.66 1.69
CA PHE A 141 2.53 10.47 2.11
C PHE A 141 2.08 11.88 2.50
N ALA A 142 1.20 12.49 1.69
CA ALA A 142 0.61 13.78 2.02
C ALA A 142 -0.21 13.71 3.32
N ARG A 143 -0.99 12.64 3.52
CA ARG A 143 -1.85 12.48 4.70
C ARG A 143 -1.06 12.29 5.99
N PHE A 144 -0.07 11.41 5.99
CA PHE A 144 0.74 11.10 7.16
C PHE A 144 1.92 12.07 7.36
N SER A 145 2.07 13.05 6.46
CA SER A 145 3.25 13.92 6.37
C SER A 145 4.54 13.09 6.37
N PHE A 146 4.52 11.99 5.62
CA PHE A 146 5.57 11.00 5.59
C PHE A 146 6.70 11.46 4.66
N VAL A 147 7.94 11.42 5.17
CA VAL A 147 9.15 12.00 4.52
C VAL A 147 8.98 13.51 4.29
N MET A 148 9.27 14.29 5.34
CA MET A 148 9.31 15.75 5.22
C MET A 148 10.62 16.20 4.54
N PRO A 149 10.54 17.29 3.75
CA PRO A 149 11.69 18.01 3.22
C PRO A 149 12.75 18.30 4.31
N GLY A 150 14.02 18.00 4.02
CA GLY A 150 15.12 18.24 4.96
C GLY A 150 15.27 17.21 6.10
N SER A 151 14.47 16.14 6.12
CA SER A 151 14.67 15.03 7.07
C SER A 151 16.01 14.31 6.85
N PRO A 152 16.74 13.89 7.90
CA PRO A 152 18.00 13.19 7.74
C PRO A 152 17.82 11.88 6.95
N ILE A 153 18.78 11.53 6.11
CA ILE A 153 18.76 10.32 5.26
C ILE A 153 18.48 9.06 6.09
N GLY A 154 19.01 8.98 7.32
CA GLY A 154 18.76 7.86 8.22
C GLY A 154 17.29 7.67 8.58
N PHE A 155 16.54 8.75 8.81
CA PHE A 155 15.10 8.67 9.08
C PHE A 155 14.35 8.20 7.83
N GLN A 156 14.66 8.76 6.66
CA GLN A 156 14.03 8.35 5.40
C GLN A 156 14.24 6.84 5.13
N LEU A 157 15.45 6.33 5.36
CA LEU A 157 15.76 4.91 5.23
C LEU A 157 14.92 4.05 6.18
N VAL A 158 14.79 4.45 7.44
CA VAL A 158 13.95 3.75 8.42
C VAL A 158 12.48 3.73 7.97
N GLY A 159 11.96 4.86 7.48
CA GLY A 159 10.60 4.94 6.93
C GLY A 159 10.39 4.00 5.76
N TYR A 160 11.30 3.96 4.78
CA TYR A 160 11.19 3.06 3.64
C TYR A 160 11.29 1.58 4.03
N LEU A 161 12.16 1.25 4.99
CA LEU A 161 12.23 -0.11 5.55
C LEU A 161 10.92 -0.49 6.28
N ALA A 162 10.29 0.46 6.97
CA ALA A 162 8.98 0.26 7.58
C ALA A 162 7.88 -0.02 6.53
N ILE A 163 7.91 0.67 5.38
CA ILE A 163 6.99 0.38 4.27
C ILE A 163 7.20 -1.04 3.75
N ILE A 164 8.45 -1.43 3.48
CA ILE A 164 8.77 -2.78 2.97
C ILE A 164 8.33 -3.85 3.97
N THR A 165 8.64 -3.67 5.26
CA THR A 165 8.26 -4.63 6.29
C THR A 165 6.74 -4.73 6.46
N GLY A 166 6.01 -3.62 6.37
CA GLY A 166 4.55 -3.59 6.37
C GLY A 166 3.96 -4.35 5.18
N ALA A 167 4.46 -4.08 3.98
CA ALA A 167 4.05 -4.76 2.75
C ALA A 167 4.33 -6.28 2.81
N LEU A 168 5.54 -6.67 3.20
CA LEU A 168 5.91 -8.08 3.35
C LEU A 168 5.08 -8.77 4.44
N GLY A 169 4.83 -8.10 5.56
CA GLY A 169 3.95 -8.59 6.63
C GLY A 169 2.53 -8.84 6.14
N TRP A 170 2.00 -7.93 5.32
CA TRP A 170 0.70 -8.11 4.67
C TRP A 170 0.69 -9.33 3.72
N TRP A 171 1.66 -9.41 2.81
CA TRP A 171 1.77 -10.51 1.86
C TRP A 171 1.98 -11.87 2.54
N PHE A 172 2.76 -11.90 3.61
CA PHE A 172 2.92 -13.09 4.44
C PHE A 172 1.60 -13.50 5.09
N SER A 173 0.88 -12.54 5.67
CA SER A 173 -0.41 -12.76 6.35
C SER A 173 -1.47 -13.30 5.40
N ILE A 174 -1.63 -12.69 4.22
CA ILE A 174 -2.65 -13.12 3.26
C ILE A 174 -2.33 -14.50 2.68
N THR A 175 -1.07 -14.78 2.36
CA THR A 175 -0.68 -16.10 1.83
C THR A 175 -0.81 -17.19 2.88
N TYR A 176 -0.51 -16.88 4.15
CA TYR A 176 -0.76 -17.78 5.27
C TYR A 176 -2.26 -18.06 5.44
N PHE A 177 -3.08 -17.02 5.51
CA PHE A 177 -4.53 -17.15 5.68
C PHE A 177 -5.16 -17.94 4.54
N VAL A 178 -4.91 -17.56 3.29
CA VAL A 178 -5.43 -18.23 2.09
C VAL A 178 -5.00 -19.70 2.05
N ASN A 179 -3.75 -20.01 2.40
CA ASN A 179 -3.28 -21.38 2.48
C ASN A 179 -4.00 -22.18 3.59
N LYS A 180 -4.31 -21.56 4.74
CA LYS A 180 -5.03 -22.19 5.85
C LYS A 180 -6.49 -22.48 5.49
N VAL A 181 -7.16 -21.58 4.78
CA VAL A 181 -8.58 -21.72 4.39
C VAL A 181 -8.77 -22.26 2.96
N ARG A 182 -7.72 -22.80 2.33
CA ARG A 182 -7.70 -23.20 0.90
C ARG A 182 -8.82 -24.14 0.47
N SER A 183 -9.31 -25.00 1.37
CA SER A 183 -10.39 -25.96 1.10
C SER A 183 -11.79 -25.32 1.06
N ARG A 184 -11.92 -24.08 1.57
CA ARG A 184 -13.20 -23.35 1.66
C ARG A 184 -13.14 -22.00 0.93
N PHE A 185 -12.01 -21.69 0.30
CA PHE A 185 -11.80 -20.40 -0.35
C PHE A 185 -12.57 -20.33 -1.67
N ASN A 186 -13.49 -19.37 -1.78
CA ASN A 186 -14.31 -19.14 -2.96
C ASN A 186 -14.16 -17.70 -3.47
N LEU A 187 -14.72 -17.42 -4.65
CA LEU A 187 -14.70 -16.08 -5.25
C LEU A 187 -15.38 -15.02 -4.38
N ARG A 188 -16.36 -15.41 -3.54
CA ARG A 188 -17.02 -14.50 -2.59
C ARG A 188 -16.04 -14.00 -1.53
N GLY A 189 -15.11 -14.84 -1.07
CA GLY A 189 -14.07 -14.45 -0.11
C GLY A 189 -13.18 -13.31 -0.63
N ILE A 190 -12.77 -13.37 -1.90
CA ILE A 190 -11.99 -12.29 -2.56
C ILE A 190 -12.80 -11.00 -2.60
N TRP A 191 -14.09 -11.10 -2.93
CA TRP A 191 -14.97 -9.93 -3.03
C TRP A 191 -15.23 -9.27 -1.67
N VAL A 192 -15.48 -10.07 -0.62
CA VAL A 192 -15.65 -9.58 0.76
C VAL A 192 -14.38 -8.92 1.26
N LEU A 193 -13.20 -9.52 1.02
CA LEU A 193 -11.93 -8.98 1.48
C LEU A 193 -11.64 -7.61 0.85
N ASN A 194 -11.87 -7.47 -0.46
CA ASN A 194 -11.72 -6.19 -1.16
C ASN A 194 -12.68 -5.11 -0.62
N ARG A 195 -13.90 -5.51 -0.27
CA ARG A 195 -14.92 -4.62 0.29
C ARG A 195 -14.57 -4.13 1.69
N ILE A 196 -14.06 -5.03 2.55
CA ILE A 196 -13.58 -4.68 3.90
C ILE A 196 -12.44 -3.67 3.80
N ILE A 197 -11.46 -3.91 2.93
CA ILE A 197 -10.34 -2.98 2.73
C ILE A 197 -10.85 -1.62 2.24
N GLY A 198 -11.75 -1.61 1.26
CA GLY A 198 -12.37 -0.38 0.78
C GLY A 198 -13.03 0.42 1.91
N VAL A 199 -13.79 -0.23 2.80
CA VAL A 199 -14.41 0.42 3.97
C VAL A 199 -13.37 0.98 4.93
N VAL A 200 -12.35 0.20 5.28
CA VAL A 200 -11.28 0.65 6.20
C VAL A 200 -10.57 1.89 5.64
N VAL A 201 -10.25 1.87 4.34
CA VAL A 201 -9.61 3.00 3.65
C VAL A 201 -10.54 4.22 3.60
N MET A 202 -11.83 4.04 3.31
CA MET A 202 -12.80 5.15 3.31
C MET A 202 -12.93 5.77 4.71
N ILE A 203 -12.97 4.97 5.78
CA ILE A 203 -13.01 5.47 7.16
C ILE A 203 -11.73 6.27 7.46
N ALA A 204 -10.56 5.73 7.14
CA ALA A 204 -9.28 6.43 7.33
C ALA A 204 -9.25 7.77 6.58
N ALA A 205 -9.81 7.83 5.37
CA ALA A 205 -9.91 9.04 4.58
C ALA A 205 -10.88 10.07 5.20
N VAL A 206 -12.07 9.66 5.66
CA VAL A 206 -13.05 10.56 6.29
C VAL A 206 -12.50 11.13 7.60
N VAL A 207 -11.93 10.27 8.46
CA VAL A 207 -11.23 10.69 9.68
C VAL A 207 -10.09 11.65 9.31
N GLY A 208 -9.42 11.40 8.17
CA GLY A 208 -8.37 12.25 7.64
C GLY A 208 -8.83 13.68 7.34
N ILE A 209 -9.94 13.81 6.62
CA ILE A 209 -10.55 15.09 6.27
C ILE A 209 -10.97 15.86 7.54
N VAL A 210 -11.65 15.18 8.47
CA VAL A 210 -12.11 15.81 9.72
C VAL A 210 -10.94 16.36 10.52
N LEU A 211 -9.86 15.59 10.65
CA LEU A 211 -8.67 16.02 11.38
C LEU A 211 -7.92 17.16 10.70
N ALA A 212 -7.79 17.12 9.37
CA ALA A 212 -7.17 18.20 8.60
C ALA A 212 -7.94 19.53 8.75
N ILE A 213 -9.27 19.49 8.73
CA ILE A 213 -10.12 20.68 8.91
C ILE A 213 -10.09 21.17 10.37
N ALA A 214 -9.99 20.27 11.34
CA ALA A 214 -9.88 20.62 12.75
C ALA A 214 -8.50 21.19 13.16
N GLY A 215 -7.55 21.31 12.22
CA GLY A 215 -6.19 21.76 12.50
C GLY A 215 -5.36 20.78 13.34
N LYS A 216 -5.85 19.55 13.53
CA LYS A 216 -5.17 18.50 14.29
C LYS A 216 -4.55 17.51 13.30
N SER A 217 -3.24 17.56 13.14
CA SER A 217 -2.51 16.47 12.48
C SER A 217 -2.37 15.30 13.47
N PHE A 218 -2.27 14.06 12.97
CA PHE A 218 -1.74 12.95 13.78
C PHE A 218 -0.25 13.26 14.05
N SER A 219 -0.03 14.09 15.06
CA SER A 219 1.27 14.31 15.71
C SER A 219 1.57 13.16 16.64
#